data_AF-A0A3B6FRJ5-F1
#
_entry.id   AF-A0A3B6FRJ5-F1
#
_cell.length_a   1.000
_cell.length_b   1.000
_cell.length_c   1.000
_cell.angle_alpha   90.00
_cell.angle_beta   90.00
_cell.angle_gamma   90.00
#
_symmetry.space_group_name_H-M   'P 1'
#
loop_
_entity.id
_entity.type
_entity.pdbx_description
1 polymer ?
#
loop_
_entity_poly.entity_id
_entity_poly.type
_entity_poly.pdbx_seq_one_letter_code
_entity_poly.pdbx_strand_id
1 'polypeptide(L)'
;METPAPPECMTCLGDAYRVSWMEDSETHNLHKETIKQQYEVVKARTAPPNDSNIGSHVMEYGNKTFKDDKLFLYQGFYPVKSSITNRPLLSPSLKGAINQRDVDILFMWKKYEQLNVGSEEKQRALTSQGGQRNCVTQEASRQQYRFHREACLWI
;
A
#
# COMPACT_ATOMS: atom_id res chain seq x y z
N MET A 1 -9.87 -16.19 1.03
CA MET A 1 -11.02 -15.66 0.26
C MET A 1 -10.88 -14.16 0.28
N GLU A 2 -10.73 -13.50 -0.87
CA GLU A 2 -10.82 -12.03 -0.94
C GLU A 2 -12.31 -11.66 -0.84
N THR A 3 -12.71 -11.01 0.25
CA THR A 3 -14.05 -10.44 0.37
C THR A 3 -14.05 -9.09 -0.34
N PRO A 4 -14.92 -8.87 -1.34
CA PRO A 4 -14.99 -7.57 -2.00
C PRO A 4 -15.40 -6.49 -0.98
N ALA A 5 -14.83 -5.30 -1.14
CA ALA A 5 -15.21 -4.16 -0.31
C ALA A 5 -16.73 -3.89 -0.44
N PRO A 6 -17.41 -3.48 0.64
CA PRO A 6 -18.82 -3.09 0.57
C PRO A 6 -19.04 -2.03 -0.53
N PRO A 7 -20.17 -2.04 -1.26
CA PRO A 7 -20.42 -1.11 -2.36
C PRO A 7 -20.37 0.38 -1.95
N GLU A 8 -20.56 0.63 -0.66
CA GLU A 8 -20.52 1.96 -0.05
C GLU A 8 -19.08 2.50 0.08
N CYS A 9 -18.07 1.63 0.06
CA CYS A 9 -16.66 2.02 0.11
C CYS A 9 -16.11 2.24 -1.30
N MET A 10 -16.07 3.50 -1.72
CA MET A 10 -15.57 3.93 -3.04
C MET A 10 -14.05 4.15 -3.07
N THR A 11 -13.34 3.75 -2.01
CA THR A 11 -11.90 3.95 -1.85
C THR A 11 -11.21 2.69 -1.34
N CYS A 12 -9.88 2.66 -1.43
CA CYS A 12 -9.06 1.56 -0.92
C CYS A 12 -9.14 1.51 0.62
N LEU A 13 -9.31 0.31 1.18
CA LEU A 13 -9.41 0.10 2.64
C LEU A 13 -8.06 -0.10 3.34
N GLY A 14 -7.00 -0.29 2.56
CA GLY A 14 -5.65 -0.49 3.08
C GLY A 14 -4.63 -0.44 1.94
N ASP A 15 -3.36 -0.49 2.31
CA ASP A 15 -2.25 -0.61 1.38
C ASP A 15 -1.60 -2.00 1.44
N ALA A 16 -1.03 -2.41 0.31
CA ALA A 16 -0.46 -3.74 0.13
C ALA A 16 0.57 -4.09 1.22
N TYR A 17 1.45 -3.16 1.58
CA TYR A 17 2.48 -3.41 2.58
C TYR A 17 1.89 -3.56 3.99
N ARG A 18 1.03 -2.62 4.41
CA ARG A 18 0.45 -2.64 5.76
C ARG A 18 -0.46 -3.84 5.97
N VAL A 19 -1.36 -4.10 5.04
CA VAL A 19 -2.26 -5.26 5.11
C VAL A 19 -1.44 -6.56 5.16
N SER A 20 -0.36 -6.63 4.39
CA SER A 20 0.49 -7.83 4.35
C SER A 20 1.06 -8.21 5.71
N TRP A 21 1.64 -7.27 6.47
CA TRP A 21 2.24 -7.58 7.77
C TRP A 21 1.20 -7.72 8.88
N MET A 22 0.10 -6.94 8.83
CA MET A 22 -0.94 -7.02 9.86
C MET A 22 -1.69 -8.35 9.80
N GLU A 23 -2.12 -8.79 8.61
CA GLU A 23 -2.80 -10.07 8.45
C GLU A 23 -1.89 -11.27 8.77
N ASP A 24 -0.60 -11.16 8.45
CA ASP A 24 0.41 -12.14 8.84
C ASP A 24 0.51 -12.25 10.37
N SER A 25 0.67 -11.13 11.07
CA SER A 25 0.67 -11.11 12.53
C SER A 25 -0.65 -11.57 13.16
N GLU A 26 -1.78 -11.37 12.48
CA GLU A 26 -3.10 -11.81 12.91
C GLU A 26 -3.29 -13.33 12.82
N THR A 27 -2.66 -13.97 11.83
CA THR A 27 -2.87 -15.38 11.51
C THR A 27 -1.78 -16.33 12.03
N HIS A 28 -0.70 -15.79 12.61
CA HIS A 28 0.45 -16.57 13.09
C HIS A 28 0.72 -16.46 14.60
N ASN A 29 1.44 -17.45 15.12
CA ASN A 29 1.93 -17.44 16.49
C ASN A 29 3.26 -16.66 16.58
N LEU A 30 3.19 -15.45 17.13
CA LEU A 30 4.32 -14.51 17.24
C LEU A 30 5.44 -14.97 18.17
N HIS A 31 5.21 -15.98 19.04
CA HIS A 31 6.29 -16.62 19.80
C HIS A 31 7.16 -17.55 18.96
N LYS A 32 6.61 -18.05 17.85
CA LYS A 32 7.32 -18.97 16.94
C LYS A 32 7.89 -18.21 15.75
N GLU A 33 7.15 -17.24 15.24
CA GLU A 33 7.54 -16.43 14.10
C GLU A 33 8.70 -15.48 14.40
N THR A 34 9.66 -15.43 13.49
CA THR A 34 10.76 -14.46 13.53
C THR A 34 10.49 -13.25 12.66
N ILE A 35 11.18 -12.14 12.94
CA ILE A 35 11.15 -10.94 12.10
C ILE A 35 11.52 -11.25 10.65
N LYS A 36 12.54 -12.09 10.45
CA LYS A 36 12.95 -12.54 9.11
C LYS A 36 11.81 -13.23 8.36
N GLN A 37 11.07 -14.11 9.02
CA GLN A 37 9.97 -14.85 8.39
C GLN A 37 8.87 -13.91 7.93
N GLN A 38 8.43 -12.99 8.79
CA GLN A 38 7.45 -11.99 8.42
C GLN A 38 7.93 -11.09 7.28
N TYR A 39 9.21 -10.65 7.32
CA TYR A 39 9.77 -9.85 6.24
C TYR A 39 9.68 -10.56 4.87
N GLU A 40 10.04 -11.84 4.78
CA GLU A 40 9.96 -12.58 3.51
C GLU A 40 8.51 -12.77 3.03
N VAL A 41 7.58 -13.02 3.95
CA VAL A 41 6.13 -13.09 3.63
C VAL A 41 5.65 -11.75 3.08
N VAL A 42 5.93 -10.66 3.79
CA VAL A 42 5.51 -9.30 3.40
C VAL A 42 6.13 -8.89 2.07
N LYS A 43 7.40 -9.23 1.84
CA LYS A 43 8.10 -8.99 0.57
C LYS A 43 7.42 -9.72 -0.59
N ALA A 44 7.12 -11.01 -0.42
CA ALA A 44 6.45 -11.81 -1.45
C ALA A 44 5.03 -11.33 -1.74
N ARG A 45 4.29 -10.85 -0.73
CA ARG A 45 2.93 -10.31 -0.89
C ARG A 45 2.92 -8.92 -1.53
N THR A 46 3.90 -8.07 -1.24
CA THR A 46 3.97 -6.69 -1.75
C THR A 46 4.60 -6.60 -3.14
N ALA A 47 5.35 -7.63 -3.56
CA ALA A 47 5.86 -7.80 -4.92
C ALA A 47 5.75 -9.27 -5.36
N PRO A 48 4.56 -9.72 -5.80
CA PRO A 48 4.34 -11.09 -6.23
C PRO A 48 5.30 -11.47 -7.38
N PRO A 49 5.98 -12.62 -7.32
CA PRO A 49 6.98 -13.01 -8.32
C PRO A 49 6.41 -13.19 -9.74
N ASN A 50 5.10 -13.38 -9.86
CA ASN A 50 4.42 -13.62 -11.14
C ASN A 50 3.77 -12.36 -11.73
N ASP A 51 3.88 -11.20 -11.08
CA ASP A 51 3.27 -9.95 -11.52
C ASP A 51 4.25 -8.77 -11.34
N SER A 52 5.22 -8.66 -12.25
CA SER A 52 6.33 -7.69 -12.13
C SER A 52 5.92 -6.23 -12.37
N ASN A 53 4.68 -5.98 -12.82
CA ASN A 53 4.18 -4.64 -13.12
C ASN A 53 3.33 -4.04 -11.98
N ILE A 54 3.00 -4.85 -10.97
CA ILE A 54 2.14 -4.44 -9.85
C ILE A 54 2.86 -4.71 -8.52
N GLY A 55 2.95 -3.69 -7.68
CA GLY A 55 3.53 -3.79 -6.33
C GLY A 55 4.76 -2.93 -6.11
N SER A 56 5.48 -3.21 -5.02
CA SER A 56 6.70 -2.49 -4.65
C SER A 56 7.69 -3.37 -3.89
N HIS A 57 8.99 -3.09 -4.04
CA HIS A 57 10.02 -3.85 -3.35
C HIS A 57 10.11 -3.41 -1.88
N VAL A 58 9.84 -4.35 -0.98
CA VAL A 58 10.06 -4.15 0.45
C VAL A 58 11.57 -4.16 0.70
N MET A 59 12.03 -3.13 1.40
CA MET A 59 13.44 -2.90 1.71
C MET A 59 13.69 -2.99 3.21
N GLU A 60 14.94 -3.27 3.58
CA GLU A 60 15.38 -3.38 4.96
C GLU A 60 16.64 -2.55 5.18
N TYR A 61 16.73 -1.89 6.33
CA TYR A 61 17.79 -0.93 6.64
C TYR A 61 18.25 -1.08 8.09
N GLY A 62 19.41 -0.50 8.41
CA GLY A 62 19.97 -0.51 9.77
C GLY A 62 20.58 -1.85 10.18
N ASN A 63 20.59 -2.11 11.49
CA ASN A 63 21.14 -3.34 12.05
C ASN A 63 20.25 -4.53 11.68
N LYS A 64 20.82 -5.63 11.18
CA LYS A 64 20.07 -6.82 10.75
C LYS A 64 20.18 -8.01 11.71
N THR A 65 20.85 -7.85 12.86
CA THR A 65 21.06 -8.95 13.81
C THR A 65 19.78 -9.40 14.51
N PHE A 66 18.78 -8.53 14.64
CA PHE A 66 17.51 -8.84 15.30
C PHE A 66 16.54 -9.66 14.44
N LYS A 67 16.92 -10.03 13.21
CA LYS A 67 16.06 -10.78 12.28
C LYS A 67 15.61 -12.13 12.81
N ASP A 68 16.42 -12.75 13.65
CA ASP A 68 16.11 -14.05 14.26
C ASP A 68 15.28 -13.90 15.56
N ASP A 69 15.07 -12.67 16.03
CA ASP A 69 14.20 -12.40 17.17
C ASP A 69 12.76 -12.77 16.84
N LYS A 70 12.04 -13.19 17.88
CA LYS A 70 10.62 -13.51 17.78
C LYS A 70 9.78 -12.25 17.76
N LEU A 71 8.73 -12.23 16.92
CA LEU A 71 7.86 -11.07 16.76
C LEU A 71 7.19 -10.62 18.05
N PHE A 72 6.91 -11.54 18.99
CA PHE A 72 6.21 -11.19 20.22
C PHE A 72 6.95 -10.15 21.08
N LEU A 73 8.29 -10.06 20.94
CA LEU A 73 9.11 -9.08 21.65
C LEU A 73 8.78 -7.64 21.23
N TYR A 74 8.21 -7.45 20.03
CA TYR A 74 7.97 -6.15 19.42
C TYR A 74 6.47 -5.84 19.26
N GLN A 75 5.69 -6.86 18.88
CA GLN A 75 4.26 -6.70 18.56
C GLN A 75 3.33 -7.20 19.68
N GLY A 76 3.91 -7.72 20.76
CA GLY A 76 3.16 -8.31 21.87
C GLY A 76 2.59 -9.68 21.51
N PHE A 77 1.63 -10.14 22.32
CA PHE A 77 1.09 -11.49 22.22
C PHE A 77 -0.41 -11.52 22.48
N TYR A 78 -1.11 -12.36 21.70
CA TYR A 78 -2.53 -12.63 21.87
C TYR A 78 -2.75 -14.10 22.28
N PRO A 79 -3.26 -14.40 23.49
CA PRO A 79 -3.36 -15.75 24.06
C PRO A 79 -4.02 -16.79 23.16
N VAL A 80 -5.06 -16.37 22.42
CA VAL A 80 -5.84 -17.21 21.49
C VAL A 80 -4.97 -17.82 20.38
N LYS A 81 -3.82 -17.20 20.05
CA LYS A 81 -2.93 -17.64 18.96
C LYS A 81 -1.88 -18.67 19.39
N SER A 82 -1.79 -19.00 20.68
CA SER A 82 -0.82 -19.99 21.19
C SER A 82 -1.01 -21.39 20.60
N SER A 83 -2.25 -21.75 20.29
CA SER A 83 -2.64 -23.05 19.72
C SER A 83 -2.34 -23.21 18.24
N ILE A 84 -1.97 -22.12 17.53
CA ILE A 84 -1.61 -22.17 16.12
C ILE A 84 -0.26 -22.89 15.99
N THR A 85 -0.30 -24.11 15.46
CA THR A 85 0.87 -24.97 15.21
C THR A 85 1.32 -24.93 13.76
N ASN A 86 0.37 -24.82 12.83
CA ASN A 86 0.64 -24.75 11.40
C ASN A 86 0.71 -23.29 10.96
N ARG A 87 1.71 -22.97 10.13
CA ARG A 87 1.87 -21.66 9.49
C ARG A 87 1.02 -21.66 8.20
N PRO A 88 -0.18 -21.05 8.18
CA PRO A 88 -0.94 -20.93 6.93
C PRO A 88 -0.13 -20.13 5.90
N LEU A 89 -0.02 -20.66 4.68
CA LEU A 89 0.61 -19.92 3.59
C LEU A 89 -0.35 -18.83 3.10
N LEU A 90 0.00 -17.57 3.33
CA LEU A 90 -0.72 -16.44 2.77
C LEU A 90 -0.36 -16.32 1.28
N SER A 91 -1.36 -16.44 0.41
CA SER A 91 -1.15 -16.35 -1.03
C SER A 91 -0.80 -14.91 -1.43
N PRO A 92 0.28 -14.68 -2.19
CA PRO A 92 0.58 -13.37 -2.73
C PRO A 92 -0.43 -13.03 -3.84
N SER A 93 -1.25 -12.00 -3.62
CA SER A 93 -2.17 -11.43 -4.61
C SER A 93 -2.22 -9.92 -4.41
N LEU A 94 -2.02 -9.17 -5.49
CA LEU A 94 -2.27 -7.72 -5.55
C LEU A 94 -3.42 -7.40 -6.51
N LYS A 95 -4.36 -8.35 -6.67
CA LYS A 95 -5.48 -8.18 -7.58
C LYS A 95 -6.32 -6.97 -7.16
N GLY A 96 -6.44 -5.99 -8.04
CA GLY A 96 -7.16 -4.74 -7.76
C GLY A 96 -6.37 -3.72 -6.95
N ALA A 97 -5.06 -3.92 -6.74
CA ALA A 97 -4.19 -2.89 -6.20
C ALA A 97 -4.10 -1.70 -7.18
N ILE A 98 -4.10 -0.49 -6.63
CA ILE A 98 -4.03 0.76 -7.37
C ILE A 98 -2.77 1.49 -6.90
N ASN A 99 -2.13 2.25 -7.80
CA ASN A 99 -1.02 3.10 -7.42
C ASN A 99 -1.48 4.12 -6.36
N GLN A 100 -0.74 4.25 -5.26
CA GLN A 100 -1.09 5.15 -4.16
C GLN A 100 -1.32 6.60 -4.62
N ARG A 101 -0.62 7.06 -5.67
CA ARG A 101 -0.76 8.40 -6.23
C ARG A 101 -2.07 8.61 -7.00
N ASP A 102 -2.69 7.52 -7.46
CA ASP A 102 -3.90 7.54 -8.27
C ASP A 102 -5.16 7.31 -7.44
N VAL A 103 -5.04 6.92 -6.17
CA VAL A 103 -6.17 6.61 -5.27
C VAL A 103 -7.14 7.79 -5.17
N ASP A 104 -6.61 9.00 -4.92
CA ASP A 104 -7.43 10.21 -4.77
C ASP A 104 -8.13 10.56 -6.08
N ILE A 105 -7.44 10.43 -7.22
CA ILE A 105 -8.02 10.71 -8.54
C ILE A 105 -9.12 9.70 -8.86
N LEU A 106 -8.90 8.42 -8.59
CA LEU A 106 -9.89 7.38 -8.80
C LEU A 106 -11.12 7.58 -7.91
N PHE A 107 -10.91 7.91 -6.63
CA PHE A 107 -11.99 8.22 -5.70
C PHE A 107 -12.83 9.41 -6.20
N MET A 108 -12.17 10.51 -6.58
CA MET A 108 -12.86 11.68 -7.13
C MET A 108 -13.60 11.33 -8.43
N TRP A 109 -13.04 10.49 -9.29
CA TRP A 109 -13.69 10.03 -10.51
C TRP A 109 -14.93 9.18 -10.22
N LYS A 110 -14.84 8.23 -9.29
CA LYS A 110 -15.97 7.41 -8.86
C LYS A 110 -17.10 8.25 -8.26
N LYS A 111 -16.75 9.24 -7.43
CA LYS A 111 -17.73 10.21 -6.91
C LYS A 111 -18.38 11.01 -8.04
N TYR A 112 -17.61 11.48 -9.01
CA TYR A 112 -18.12 12.20 -10.17
C TYR A 112 -19.09 11.37 -11.02
N GLU A 113 -18.81 10.08 -11.24
CA GLU A 113 -19.68 9.16 -11.99
C GLU A 113 -21.09 9.07 -11.37
N GLN A 114 -21.18 9.11 -10.04
CA GLN A 114 -22.45 8.98 -9.30
C GLN A 114 -23.26 10.28 -9.24
N LEU A 115 -22.67 11.44 -9.55
CA LEU A 115 -23.40 12.71 -9.55
C LEU A 115 -24.40 12.77 -10.71
N ASN A 116 -25.56 13.38 -10.44
CA ASN A 116 -26.61 13.59 -11.43
C ASN A 116 -26.11 14.40 -12.64
N VAL A 117 -26.52 13.99 -13.84
CA VAL A 117 -26.15 14.67 -15.08
C VAL A 117 -26.67 16.11 -15.05
N GLY A 118 -25.78 17.07 -15.32
CA GLY A 118 -26.12 18.50 -15.36
C GLY A 118 -26.17 19.21 -14.01
N SER A 119 -25.84 18.55 -12.89
CA SER A 119 -25.78 19.23 -11.60
C SER A 119 -24.58 20.20 -11.52
N GLU A 120 -24.76 21.33 -10.83
CA GLU A 120 -23.67 22.27 -10.58
C GLU A 120 -22.49 21.60 -9.86
N GLU A 121 -22.78 20.66 -8.96
CA GLU A 121 -21.77 19.89 -8.24
C GLU A 121 -20.88 19.08 -9.19
N LYS A 122 -21.49 18.44 -10.21
CA LYS A 122 -20.76 17.67 -11.23
C LYS A 122 -19.84 18.58 -12.06
N GLN A 123 -20.32 19.77 -12.40
CA GLN A 123 -19.54 20.76 -13.16
C GLN A 123 -18.37 21.33 -12.33
N ARG A 124 -18.57 21.61 -11.04
CA ARG A 124 -17.49 22.03 -10.13
C ARG A 124 -16.43 20.94 -9.98
N ALA A 125 -16.84 19.69 -9.79
CA ALA A 125 -15.92 18.55 -9.63
C ALA A 125 -15.04 18.30 -10.88
N LEU A 126 -15.59 18.48 -12.08
CA LEU A 126 -14.83 18.38 -13.32
C LEU A 126 -13.73 19.46 -13.41
N THR A 127 -14.08 20.68 -13.03
CA THR A 127 -13.17 21.84 -13.07
C THR A 127 -12.05 21.71 -12.04
N SER A 128 -12.36 21.23 -10.83
CA SER A 128 -11.36 21.02 -9.77
C SER A 128 -10.38 19.87 -10.10
N GLN A 129 -10.88 18.76 -10.67
CA GLN A 129 -10.01 17.66 -11.11
C GLN A 129 -9.02 18.07 -12.21
N GLY A 130 -9.46 18.90 -13.15
CA GLY A 130 -8.60 19.45 -14.20
C GLY A 130 -7.51 20.36 -13.63
N GLY A 131 -7.86 21.19 -12.63
CA GLY A 131 -6.92 22.05 -11.92
C GLY A 131 -5.86 21.29 -11.12
N GLN A 132 -6.25 20.24 -10.40
CA GLN A 132 -5.33 19.42 -9.60
C GLN A 132 -4.32 18.66 -10.48
N ARG A 133 -4.76 18.06 -11.59
CA ARG A 133 -3.86 17.36 -12.52
C ARG A 133 -2.80 18.30 -13.11
N ASN A 134 -3.19 19.51 -13.48
CA ASN A 134 -2.29 20.52 -14.02
C ASN A 134 -1.32 21.08 -12.97
N CYS A 135 -1.77 21.30 -11.75
CA CYS A 135 -0.90 21.80 -10.67
C CYS A 135 0.19 20.77 -10.32
N VAL A 136 -0.19 19.50 -10.14
CA VAL A 136 0.75 18.43 -9.77
C VAL A 136 1.77 18.16 -10.88
N THR A 137 1.37 18.18 -12.16
CA THR A 137 2.33 18.03 -13.28
C THR A 137 3.28 19.23 -13.39
N GLN A 138 2.80 20.44 -13.10
CA GLN A 138 3.61 21.64 -13.14
C GLN A 138 4.58 21.72 -11.95
N GLU A 139 4.16 21.29 -10.75
CA GLU A 139 5.03 21.15 -9.58
C GLU A 139 6.06 20.04 -9.75
N ALA A 140 5.67 18.86 -10.25
CA ALA A 140 6.62 17.78 -10.56
C ALA A 140 7.68 18.22 -11.58
N SER A 141 7.26 18.95 -12.63
CA SER A 141 8.18 19.54 -13.61
C SER A 141 9.09 20.59 -12.98
N ARG A 142 8.58 21.44 -12.07
CA ARG A 142 9.39 22.42 -11.33
C ARG A 142 10.37 21.75 -10.37
N GLN A 143 9.99 20.66 -9.70
CA GLN A 143 10.86 19.90 -8.80
C GLN A 143 12.00 19.23 -9.59
N GLN A 144 11.68 18.62 -10.74
CA GLN A 144 12.64 18.01 -11.66
C GLN A 144 13.67 19.05 -12.16
N TYR A 145 13.20 20.25 -12.56
CA TYR A 145 14.07 21.36 -12.95
C TYR A 145 14.93 21.89 -11.80
N ARG A 146 14.40 21.92 -10.58
CA ARG A 146 15.15 22.34 -9.38
C ARG A 146 16.25 21.33 -9.04
N PHE A 147 15.95 20.03 -9.14
CA PHE A 147 16.92 18.95 -8.94
C PHE A 147 18.02 18.95 -10.01
N HIS A 148 17.67 19.23 -11.27
CA HIS A 148 18.65 19.39 -12.35
C HIS A 148 19.55 20.63 -12.18
N ARG A 149 19.01 21.77 -11.71
CA ARG A 149 19.83 22.95 -11.42
C ARG A 149 20.77 22.75 -10.25
N GLU A 150 20.30 22.14 -9.17
CA GLU A 150 21.13 21.84 -7.99
C GLU A 150 22.23 20.82 -8.34
N ALA A 151 21.97 19.87 -9.25
CA ALA A 151 23.00 18.96 -9.76
C ALA A 151 24.06 19.65 -10.65
N CYS A 152 23.69 20.69 -11.40
CA CYS A 152 24.63 21.49 -12.20
C CYS A 152 25.44 22.52 -11.38
N LEU A 153 25.04 22.81 -10.14
CA LEU A 153 25.76 23.71 -9.23
C LEU A 153 26.85 22.99 -8.40
N TRP A 154 26.97 21.67 -8.56
CA TRP A 154 28.00 20.81 -7.94
C TRP A 154 28.93 20.14 -8.97
N ILE A 155 29.09 20.75 -10.15
CA ILE A 155 30.20 20.45 -11.09
C ILE A 155 31.07 21.70 -11.22
#